data_AF-A0A011PP89-F1
#
_entry.id   AF-A0A011PP89-F1
#
_cell.length_a   1.000
_cell.length_b   1.000
_cell.length_c   1.000
_cell.angle_alpha   90.00
_cell.angle_beta   90.00
_cell.angle_gamma   90.00
#
_symmetry.space_group_name_H-M   'P 1'
#
loop_
_entity.id
_entity.type
_entity.pdbx_description
1 polymer ?
#
loop_
_entity_poly.entity_id
_entity_poly.type
_entity_poly.pdbx_seq_one_letter_code
_entity_poly.pdbx_strand_id
1 'polypeptide(L)'
;MSENEPPATENRASRFPVIRSVKTGAVIGWMRGGWHDLRRGGRASLFYGSCFAIAGWLMQIVFAEAYALFAGLTTGFLLVGPFLTLGLYDLSRQIEFGMPPRLLPTLAAWRPNLPNVGLFAALLAIVLLVWARASIIVFALFFTGGFPTFGNVVHTVLTFEQLDFALVYFAVGGFFAMFVFAISVIAVPLMFDRKTDAVTATIASLVACGRNPGPLLLWGTCIGILGIIGFATFFVGLIITMPLVGHSTWYAYRDIVAPEEDEQGAAAAA
;
A
#
# COMPACT_ATOMS: atom_id res chain seq x y z
N MET A 1 -36.20 34.63 22.27
CA MET A 1 -35.92 33.19 22.37
C MET A 1 -35.03 32.88 21.18
N SER A 2 -33.72 33.08 21.33
CA SER A 2 -32.74 32.84 20.25
C SER A 2 -32.45 31.35 20.22
N GLU A 3 -32.86 30.68 19.15
CA GLU A 3 -32.33 29.38 18.77
C GLU A 3 -30.84 29.53 18.49
N ASN A 4 -30.02 29.05 19.43
CA ASN A 4 -28.63 28.72 19.16
C ASN A 4 -28.64 27.41 18.36
N GLU A 5 -28.70 27.50 17.03
CA GLU A 5 -28.20 26.41 16.18
C GLU A 5 -26.71 26.26 16.50
N PRO A 6 -26.25 25.10 17.01
CA PRO A 6 -24.82 24.84 17.08
C PRO A 6 -24.27 24.86 15.65
N PRO A 7 -23.11 25.49 15.40
CA PRO A 7 -22.58 25.60 14.06
C PRO A 7 -22.35 24.19 13.51
N ALA A 8 -22.79 23.93 12.27
CA ALA A 8 -22.62 22.69 11.49
C ALA A 8 -21.15 22.38 11.13
N THR A 9 -20.25 22.66 12.06
CA THR A 9 -18.81 22.35 12.08
C THR A 9 -18.54 21.25 13.10
N GLU A 10 -19.51 20.36 13.36
CA GLU A 10 -19.19 19.09 13.97
C GLU A 10 -18.25 18.33 13.02
N ASN A 11 -17.03 18.14 13.51
CA ASN A 11 -15.80 17.88 12.79
C ASN A 11 -15.95 16.79 11.69
N ARG A 12 -16.07 17.19 10.42
CA ARG A 12 -16.13 16.28 9.25
C ARG A 12 -14.97 15.28 9.20
N ALA A 13 -13.81 15.64 9.76
CA ALA A 13 -12.64 14.77 9.87
C ALA A 13 -12.74 13.70 10.98
N SER A 14 -13.76 13.76 11.84
CA SER A 14 -13.94 12.90 13.02
C SER A 14 -15.00 11.80 12.84
N ARG A 15 -15.73 11.75 11.72
CA ARG A 15 -16.74 10.71 11.50
C ARG A 15 -16.06 9.44 10.98
N PHE A 16 -16.23 8.34 11.72
CA PHE A 16 -15.69 7.05 11.31
C PHE A 16 -16.34 6.59 10.01
N PRO A 17 -15.56 6.15 8.99
CA PRO A 17 -16.10 5.80 7.67
C PRO A 17 -16.97 4.54 7.73
N VAL A 18 -18.05 4.51 6.95
CA VAL A 18 -18.91 3.31 6.86
C VAL A 18 -18.26 2.28 5.94
N ILE A 19 -17.94 1.11 6.51
CA ILE A 19 -17.32 -0.02 5.80
C ILE A 19 -18.39 -0.97 5.25
N ARG A 20 -18.45 -1.09 3.93
CA ARG A 20 -19.36 -1.99 3.19
C ARG A 20 -18.79 -3.41 3.11
N SER A 21 -19.69 -4.37 2.94
CA SER A 21 -19.32 -5.74 2.58
C SER A 21 -19.27 -5.88 1.05
N VAL A 22 -18.22 -6.52 0.54
CA VAL A 22 -18.00 -6.72 -0.90
C VAL A 22 -17.84 -8.22 -1.20
N LYS A 23 -18.29 -8.63 -2.38
CA LYS A 23 -18.15 -10.03 -2.83
C LYS A 23 -16.73 -10.29 -3.33
N THR A 24 -16.24 -11.52 -3.22
CA THR A 24 -14.88 -11.90 -3.68
C THR A 24 -14.65 -11.60 -5.16
N GLY A 25 -15.68 -11.67 -6.00
CA GLY A 25 -15.61 -11.31 -7.42
C GLY A 25 -15.31 -9.83 -7.70
N ALA A 26 -15.41 -8.94 -6.70
CA ALA A 26 -15.08 -7.53 -6.85
C ALA A 26 -13.61 -7.28 -7.20
N VAL A 27 -12.70 -8.18 -6.79
CA VAL A 27 -11.26 -8.07 -7.08
C VAL A 27 -10.97 -7.96 -8.59
N ILE A 28 -11.72 -8.70 -9.42
CA ILE A 28 -11.58 -8.62 -10.88
C ILE A 28 -12.02 -7.24 -11.39
N GLY A 29 -13.07 -6.67 -10.79
CA GLY A 29 -13.52 -5.31 -11.05
C GLY A 29 -12.44 -4.29 -10.73
N TRP A 30 -11.80 -4.41 -9.56
CA TRP A 30 -10.72 -3.52 -9.13
C TRP A 30 -9.53 -3.56 -10.08
N MET A 31 -9.09 -4.76 -10.47
CA MET A 31 -8.01 -4.93 -11.45
C MET A 31 -8.37 -4.36 -12.84
N ARG A 32 -9.62 -4.55 -13.28
CA ARG A 32 -10.07 -4.04 -14.57
C ARG A 32 -10.14 -2.51 -14.57
N GLY A 33 -10.66 -1.91 -13.50
CA GLY A 33 -10.63 -0.46 -13.29
C GLY A 33 -9.20 0.06 -13.23
N GLY A 34 -8.33 -0.60 -12.47
CA GLY A 34 -6.93 -0.22 -12.37
C GLY A 34 -6.18 -0.28 -13.70
N TRP A 35 -6.49 -1.29 -14.53
CA TRP A 35 -5.93 -1.41 -15.88
C TRP A 35 -6.45 -0.33 -16.84
N HIS A 36 -7.74 0.03 -16.70
CA HIS A 36 -8.34 1.12 -17.46
C HIS A 36 -7.67 2.46 -17.11
N ASP A 37 -7.49 2.74 -15.83
CA ASP A 37 -6.84 3.96 -15.35
C ASP A 37 -5.36 4.01 -15.72
N LEU A 38 -4.64 2.89 -15.66
CA LEU A 38 -3.26 2.80 -16.14
C LEU A 38 -3.16 3.22 -17.62
N ARG A 39 -4.06 2.71 -18.46
CA ARG A 39 -4.08 3.05 -19.91
C ARG A 39 -4.46 4.51 -20.15
N ARG A 40 -5.42 5.04 -19.40
CA ARG A 40 -5.85 6.45 -19.51
C ARG A 40 -4.81 7.43 -18.98
N GLY A 41 -4.21 7.13 -17.83
CA GLY A 41 -3.14 7.91 -17.21
C GLY A 41 -1.85 7.89 -18.02
N GLY A 42 -1.59 6.81 -18.76
CA GLY A 42 -0.52 6.71 -19.74
C GLY A 42 0.83 7.11 -19.15
N ARG A 43 1.44 8.17 -19.68
CA ARG A 43 2.76 8.67 -19.24
C ARG A 43 2.79 9.07 -17.76
N ALA A 44 1.69 9.59 -17.22
CA ALA A 44 1.63 10.00 -15.81
C ALA A 44 1.71 8.77 -14.89
N SER A 45 0.98 7.70 -15.21
CA SER A 45 1.05 6.44 -14.45
C SER A 45 2.41 5.77 -14.58
N LEU A 46 2.98 5.74 -15.79
CA LEU A 46 4.31 5.17 -16.04
C LEU A 46 5.44 5.92 -15.34
N PHE A 47 5.28 7.23 -15.10
CA PHE A 47 6.24 8.01 -14.31
C PHE A 47 6.37 7.44 -12.88
N TYR A 48 5.24 7.22 -12.21
CA TYR A 48 5.25 6.64 -10.86
C TYR A 48 5.84 5.23 -10.86
N GLY A 49 5.45 4.38 -11.81
CA GLY A 49 6.04 3.04 -11.95
C GLY A 49 7.55 3.07 -12.19
N SER A 50 8.03 4.05 -12.97
CA SER A 50 9.47 4.27 -13.19
C SER A 50 10.19 4.67 -11.91
N CYS A 51 9.57 5.46 -11.03
CA CYS A 51 10.14 5.76 -9.71
C CYS A 51 10.34 4.49 -8.86
N PHE A 52 9.38 3.56 -8.89
CA PHE A 52 9.51 2.26 -8.22
C PHE A 52 10.64 1.40 -8.81
N ALA A 53 10.73 1.33 -10.15
CA ALA A 53 11.79 0.59 -10.83
C ALA A 53 13.19 1.16 -10.55
N ILE A 54 13.34 2.48 -10.64
CA ILE A 54 14.59 3.20 -10.33
C ILE A 54 15.00 2.96 -8.88
N ALA A 55 14.07 3.03 -7.94
CA ALA A 55 14.36 2.73 -6.54
C ALA A 55 14.88 1.29 -6.37
N GLY A 56 14.28 0.31 -7.05
CA GLY A 56 14.76 -1.08 -7.07
C GLY A 56 16.20 -1.21 -7.59
N TRP A 57 16.53 -0.55 -8.71
CA TRP A 57 17.90 -0.54 -9.22
C TRP A 57 18.88 0.16 -8.29
N LEU A 58 18.50 1.31 -7.72
CA LEU A 58 19.34 2.02 -6.75
C LEU A 58 19.62 1.14 -5.52
N MET A 59 18.61 0.43 -5.01
CA MET A 59 18.78 -0.53 -3.92
C MET A 59 19.74 -1.65 -4.29
N GLN A 60 19.62 -2.22 -5.49
CA GLN A 60 20.50 -3.29 -5.96
C GLN A 60 21.96 -2.82 -6.09
N ILE A 61 22.20 -1.62 -6.61
CA ILE A 61 23.54 -1.04 -6.75
C ILE A 61 24.14 -0.75 -5.37
N VAL A 62 23.40 -0.08 -4.48
CA VAL A 62 23.88 0.27 -3.15
C VAL A 62 24.12 -0.96 -2.28
N PHE A 63 23.30 -2.01 -2.42
CA PHE A 63 23.55 -3.28 -1.75
C PHE A 63 24.89 -3.90 -2.17
N ALA A 64 25.26 -3.80 -3.45
CA ALA A 64 26.49 -4.36 -3.98
C ALA A 64 27.74 -3.57 -3.57
N GLU A 65 27.67 -2.23 -3.52
CA GLU A 65 28.84 -1.37 -3.31
C GLU A 65 28.97 -0.81 -1.89
N ALA A 66 27.86 -0.66 -1.16
CA ALA A 66 27.81 0.01 0.12
C ALA A 66 26.72 -0.58 1.04
N TYR A 67 26.88 -1.84 1.44
CA TYR A 67 25.95 -2.56 2.32
C TYR A 67 25.55 -1.75 3.58
N ALA A 68 26.46 -0.97 4.17
CA ALA A 68 26.18 -0.12 5.32
C ALA A 68 25.09 0.94 5.05
N LEU A 69 24.94 1.40 3.81
CA LEU A 69 23.95 2.39 3.40
C LEU A 69 22.61 1.77 2.98
N PHE A 70 22.57 0.45 2.74
CA PHE A 70 21.38 -0.24 2.25
C PHE A 70 20.17 -0.10 3.18
N ALA A 71 20.39 -0.22 4.49
CA ALA A 71 19.34 -0.06 5.49
C ALA A 71 18.74 1.36 5.48
N GLY A 72 19.59 2.38 5.32
CA GLY A 72 19.16 3.77 5.19
C GLY A 72 18.35 4.02 3.92
N LEU A 73 18.81 3.49 2.78
CA LEU A 73 18.11 3.62 1.50
C LEU A 73 16.75 2.90 1.52
N THR A 74 16.70 1.69 2.08
CA THR A 74 15.45 0.92 2.23
C THR A 74 14.43 1.68 3.08
N THR A 75 14.88 2.25 4.19
CA THR A 75 14.03 3.07 5.07
C THR A 75 13.56 4.33 4.36
N GLY A 76 14.46 5.04 3.66
CA GLY A 76 14.12 6.23 2.89
C GLY A 76 13.08 5.96 1.81
N PHE A 77 13.22 4.86 1.07
CA PHE A 77 12.24 4.46 0.07
C PHE A 77 10.88 4.12 0.69
N LEU A 78 10.86 3.42 1.82
CA LEU A 78 9.62 3.13 2.53
C LEU A 78 8.90 4.42 2.96
N LEU A 79 9.65 5.41 3.44
CA LEU A 79 9.11 6.71 3.79
C LEU A 79 8.55 7.45 2.57
N VAL A 80 9.17 7.31 1.40
CA VAL A 80 8.71 7.92 0.14
C VAL A 80 7.53 7.15 -0.49
N GLY A 81 7.39 5.85 -0.21
CA GLY A 81 6.37 4.96 -0.79
C GLY A 81 4.93 5.50 -0.71
N PRO A 82 4.43 5.92 0.47
CA PRO A 82 3.12 6.54 0.61
C PRO A 82 2.93 7.76 -0.31
N PHE A 83 3.96 8.56 -0.53
CA PHE A 83 3.87 9.74 -1.39
C PHE A 83 3.71 9.38 -2.87
N LEU A 84 4.38 8.32 -3.32
CA LEU A 84 4.23 7.81 -4.68
C LEU A 84 2.83 7.23 -4.92
N THR A 85 2.29 6.49 -3.95
CA THR A 85 0.96 5.90 -4.07
C THR A 85 -0.15 6.95 -4.04
N LEU A 86 -0.01 8.01 -3.22
CA LEU A 86 -0.93 9.16 -3.22
C LEU A 86 -1.05 9.81 -4.61
N GLY A 87 0.06 9.93 -5.34
CA GLY A 87 0.04 10.45 -6.71
C GLY A 87 -0.75 9.57 -7.68
N LEU A 88 -0.65 8.24 -7.54
CA LEU A 88 -1.45 7.28 -8.32
C LEU A 88 -2.94 7.33 -7.94
N TYR A 89 -3.26 7.52 -6.67
CA TYR A 89 -4.64 7.69 -6.22
C TYR A 89 -5.24 8.99 -6.77
N ASP A 90 -4.49 10.11 -6.76
CA ASP A 90 -4.95 11.36 -7.36
C ASP A 90 -5.18 11.23 -8.87
N LEU A 91 -4.34 10.47 -9.60
CA LEU A 91 -4.59 10.18 -11.01
C LEU A 91 -5.90 9.41 -11.21
N SER A 92 -6.15 8.38 -10.41
CA SER A 92 -7.39 7.59 -10.47
C SER A 92 -8.60 8.46 -10.18
N ARG A 93 -8.51 9.31 -9.15
CA ARG A 93 -9.54 10.28 -8.79
C ARG A 93 -9.82 11.29 -9.91
N GLN A 94 -8.78 11.80 -10.58
CA GLN A 94 -8.95 12.68 -11.73
C GLN A 94 -9.74 11.98 -12.85
N ILE A 95 -9.40 10.72 -13.14
CA ILE A 95 -10.06 9.92 -14.17
C ILE A 95 -11.53 9.63 -13.79
N GLU A 96 -11.80 9.31 -12.52
CA GLU A 96 -13.14 9.08 -11.98
C GLU A 96 -14.03 10.32 -12.16
N PHE A 97 -13.50 11.52 -11.90
CA PHE A 97 -14.20 12.78 -12.11
C PHE A 97 -14.23 13.25 -13.57
N GLY A 98 -13.80 12.44 -14.53
CA GLY A 98 -13.77 12.80 -15.95
C GLY A 98 -12.75 13.89 -16.31
N MET A 99 -11.82 14.20 -15.40
CA MET A 99 -10.75 15.16 -15.65
C MET A 99 -9.60 14.52 -16.44
N PRO A 100 -8.87 15.29 -17.27
CA PRO A 100 -7.70 14.77 -17.96
C PRO A 100 -6.60 14.42 -16.94
N PRO A 101 -5.99 13.21 -17.00
CA PRO A 101 -4.98 12.80 -16.04
C PRO A 101 -3.69 13.61 -16.21
N ARG A 102 -3.41 14.49 -15.24
CA ARG A 102 -2.24 15.37 -15.25
C ARG A 102 -1.28 14.99 -14.12
N LEU A 103 0.00 14.79 -14.47
CA LEU A 103 1.05 14.45 -13.52
C LEU A 103 1.45 15.59 -12.58
N LEU A 104 1.51 16.83 -13.07
CA LEU A 104 2.03 17.94 -12.24
C LEU A 104 1.22 18.16 -10.94
N PRO A 105 -0.14 18.18 -10.97
CA PRO A 105 -0.94 18.28 -9.76
C PRO A 105 -0.72 17.13 -8.77
N THR A 106 -0.51 15.91 -9.27
CA THR A 106 -0.42 14.70 -8.45
C THR A 106 0.87 14.67 -7.62
N LEU A 107 1.91 15.42 -8.03
CA LEU A 107 3.13 15.60 -7.24
C LEU A 107 2.92 16.37 -5.94
N ALA A 108 1.80 17.09 -5.80
CA ALA A 108 1.43 17.84 -4.60
C ALA A 108 0.27 17.20 -3.80
N ALA A 109 -0.18 16.00 -4.20
CA ALA A 109 -1.34 15.29 -3.62
C ALA A 109 -1.25 15.06 -2.10
N TRP A 110 -0.04 15.02 -1.55
CA TRP A 110 0.22 14.78 -0.13
C TRP A 110 0.10 16.03 0.75
N ARG A 111 0.19 17.24 0.18
CA ARG A 111 0.22 18.50 0.96
C ARG A 111 -0.97 18.68 1.91
N PRO A 112 -2.21 18.34 1.52
CA PRO A 112 -3.37 18.57 2.38
C PRO A 112 -3.40 17.74 3.66
N ASN A 113 -2.71 16.59 3.70
CA ASN A 113 -2.71 15.68 4.86
C ASN A 113 -1.30 15.18 5.22
N LEU A 114 -0.28 16.02 5.00
CA LEU A 114 1.12 15.65 5.20
C LEU A 114 1.42 15.09 6.60
N PRO A 115 0.93 15.67 7.72
CA PRO A 115 1.26 15.16 9.06
C PRO A 115 0.82 13.71 9.27
N ASN A 116 -0.39 13.35 8.82
CA ASN A 116 -0.93 11.99 8.98
C ASN A 116 -0.27 11.00 8.02
N VAL A 117 -0.02 11.41 6.77
CA VAL A 117 0.74 10.59 5.81
C VAL A 117 2.15 10.32 6.35
N GLY A 118 2.82 11.32 6.92
CA GLY A 118 4.13 11.19 7.53
C GLY A 118 4.12 10.29 8.78
N LEU A 119 3.11 10.44 9.64
CA LEU A 119 2.91 9.57 10.80
C LEU A 119 2.70 8.11 10.38
N PHE A 120 1.90 7.88 9.34
CA PHE A 120 1.69 6.55 8.79
C PHE A 120 2.96 5.97 8.16
N ALA A 121 3.74 6.78 7.43
CA ALA A 121 5.03 6.37 6.91
C ALA A 121 6.01 5.98 8.03
N ALA A 122 6.02 6.73 9.14
CA ALA A 122 6.81 6.41 10.33
C ALA A 122 6.35 5.09 11.00
N LEU A 123 5.04 4.86 11.09
CA LEU A 123 4.49 3.58 11.55
C LEU A 123 4.99 2.41 10.69
N LEU A 124 4.92 2.54 9.36
CA LEU A 124 5.45 1.52 8.44
C LEU A 124 6.96 1.31 8.65
N ALA A 125 7.73 2.38 8.89
CA ALA A 125 9.16 2.28 9.15
C ALA A 125 9.47 1.51 10.43
N ILE A 126 8.70 1.71 11.50
CA ILE A 126 8.83 0.93 12.74
C ILE A 126 8.58 -0.56 12.45
N VAL A 127 7.50 -0.88 11.72
CA VAL A 127 7.18 -2.26 11.35
C VAL A 127 8.30 -2.88 10.51
N LEU A 128 8.87 -2.14 9.55
CA LEU A 128 10.01 -2.58 8.75
C LEU A 128 11.22 -2.88 9.64
N LEU A 129 11.53 -2.03 10.62
CA LEU A 129 12.67 -2.25 11.53
C LEU A 129 12.47 -3.50 12.38
N VAL A 130 11.26 -3.74 12.89
CA VAL A 130 10.93 -4.96 13.64
C VAL A 130 11.05 -6.19 12.74
N TRP A 131 10.52 -6.13 11.51
CA TRP A 131 10.68 -7.19 10.52
C TRP A 131 12.15 -7.47 10.20
N ALA A 132 12.96 -6.44 9.97
CA ALA A 132 14.38 -6.60 9.68
C ALA A 132 15.12 -7.31 10.83
N ARG A 133 14.79 -6.98 12.09
CA ARG A 133 15.33 -7.67 13.27
C ARG A 133 14.86 -9.13 13.34
N ALA A 134 13.58 -9.39 13.13
CA ALA A 134 13.05 -10.75 13.09
C ALA A 134 13.71 -11.60 11.99
N SER A 135 13.88 -11.02 10.79
CA SER A 135 14.56 -11.66 9.66
C SER A 135 16.00 -12.05 10.00
N ILE A 136 16.78 -11.15 10.61
CA ILE A 136 18.16 -11.45 11.05
C ILE A 136 18.19 -12.61 12.07
N ILE A 137 17.25 -12.64 13.02
CA ILE A 137 17.16 -13.73 14.01
C ILE A 137 16.85 -15.06 13.32
N VAL A 138 15.90 -15.09 12.38
CA VAL A 138 15.59 -16.30 11.60
C VAL A 138 16.84 -16.74 10.81
N PHE A 139 17.53 -15.85 10.12
CA PHE A 139 18.78 -16.19 9.45
C PHE A 139 19.83 -16.76 10.42
N ALA A 140 20.02 -16.15 11.59
CA ALA A 140 21.00 -16.61 12.58
C ALA A 140 20.69 -17.99 13.18
N LEU A 141 19.41 -18.35 13.30
CA LEU A 141 18.99 -19.66 13.81
C LEU A 141 19.26 -20.79 12.83
N PHE A 142 19.18 -20.53 11.53
CA PHE A 142 19.29 -21.56 10.48
C PHE A 142 20.64 -21.55 9.74
N PHE A 143 21.37 -20.43 9.74
CA PHE A 143 22.67 -20.27 9.10
C PHE A 143 23.75 -19.92 10.16
N THR A 144 24.49 -20.93 10.60
CA THR A 144 25.54 -20.82 11.63
C THR A 144 26.92 -20.46 11.07
N GLY A 145 27.13 -20.58 9.75
CA GLY A 145 28.41 -20.37 9.06
C GLY A 145 28.65 -18.97 8.49
N GLY A 146 27.80 -17.99 8.80
CA GLY A 146 27.82 -16.64 8.23
C GLY A 146 26.58 -16.33 7.37
N PHE A 147 26.41 -15.06 6.98
CA PHE A 147 25.26 -14.65 6.16
C PHE A 147 25.36 -15.27 4.75
N PRO A 148 24.36 -16.03 4.30
CA PRO A 148 24.34 -16.54 2.93
C PRO A 148 24.25 -15.37 1.94
N THR A 149 24.90 -15.51 0.79
CA THR A 149 24.69 -14.58 -0.33
C THR A 149 23.25 -14.70 -0.83
N PHE A 150 22.74 -13.64 -1.47
CA PHE A 150 21.39 -13.65 -2.06
C PHE A 150 21.17 -14.86 -2.99
N GLY A 151 22.19 -15.23 -3.78
CA GLY A 151 22.16 -16.40 -4.65
C GLY A 151 22.02 -17.72 -3.88
N ASN A 152 22.71 -17.87 -2.74
CA ASN A 152 22.60 -19.07 -1.90
C ASN A 152 21.21 -19.19 -1.28
N VAL A 153 20.63 -18.10 -0.79
CA VAL A 153 19.26 -18.12 -0.24
C VAL A 153 18.24 -18.51 -1.31
N VAL A 154 18.33 -17.91 -2.50
CA VAL A 154 17.44 -18.24 -3.62
C VAL A 154 17.60 -19.70 -4.02
N HIS A 155 18.84 -20.19 -4.12
CA HIS A 155 19.10 -21.60 -4.43
C HIS A 155 18.48 -22.52 -3.37
N THR A 156 18.80 -22.34 -2.09
CA THR A 156 18.31 -23.17 -0.98
C THR A 156 16.78 -23.18 -0.87
N VAL A 157 16.12 -22.05 -1.15
CA VAL A 157 14.65 -21.97 -1.17
C VAL A 157 14.06 -22.71 -2.38
N LEU A 158 14.67 -22.60 -3.56
CA LEU A 158 14.18 -23.25 -4.78
C LEU A 158 14.50 -24.75 -4.85
N THR A 159 15.63 -25.17 -4.30
CA THR A 159 16.05 -26.59 -4.23
C THR A 159 15.46 -27.32 -3.03
N PHE A 160 14.74 -26.62 -2.15
CA PHE A 160 14.18 -27.15 -0.91
C PHE A 160 15.22 -27.83 0.01
N GLU A 161 16.49 -27.44 -0.10
CA GLU A 161 17.58 -27.99 0.72
C GLU A 161 17.37 -27.73 2.22
N GLN A 162 16.71 -26.63 2.57
CA GLN A 162 16.43 -26.25 3.95
C GLN A 162 14.95 -25.85 4.11
N LEU A 163 14.06 -26.85 4.03
CA LEU A 163 12.62 -26.67 4.16
C LEU A 163 12.19 -25.95 5.44
N ASP A 164 12.84 -26.26 6.57
CA ASP A 164 12.52 -25.64 7.86
C ASP A 164 12.78 -24.13 7.85
N PHE A 165 13.91 -23.71 7.27
CA PHE A 165 14.23 -22.28 7.11
C PHE A 165 13.19 -21.60 6.23
N ALA A 166 12.88 -22.16 5.06
CA ALA A 166 11.91 -21.58 4.13
C ALA A 166 10.53 -21.43 4.79
N LEU A 167 10.04 -22.48 5.45
CA LEU A 167 8.73 -22.47 6.11
C LEU A 167 8.67 -21.39 7.20
N VAL A 168 9.66 -21.34 8.08
CA VAL A 168 9.69 -20.32 9.15
C VAL A 168 9.85 -18.92 8.56
N TYR A 169 10.74 -18.73 7.59
CA TYR A 169 10.97 -17.43 6.98
C TYR A 169 9.73 -16.89 6.26
N PHE A 170 9.04 -17.72 5.48
CA PHE A 170 7.78 -17.35 4.83
C PHE A 170 6.64 -17.17 5.81
N ALA A 171 6.57 -17.92 6.91
CA ALA A 171 5.57 -17.73 7.95
C ALA A 171 5.73 -16.39 8.67
N VAL A 172 6.96 -16.06 9.11
CA VAL A 172 7.24 -14.78 9.76
C VAL A 172 7.06 -13.63 8.76
N GLY A 173 7.57 -13.75 7.54
CA GLY A 173 7.39 -12.73 6.50
C GLY A 173 5.93 -12.54 6.11
N GLY A 174 5.18 -13.63 5.98
CA GLY A 174 3.74 -13.63 5.70
C GLY A 174 2.95 -12.95 6.81
N PHE A 175 3.32 -13.14 8.07
CA PHE A 175 2.72 -12.42 9.20
C PHE A 175 2.92 -10.91 9.08
N PHE A 176 4.14 -10.44 8.85
CA PHE A 176 4.41 -9.00 8.69
C PHE A 176 3.73 -8.43 7.45
N ALA A 177 3.73 -9.16 6.33
CA ALA A 177 3.04 -8.75 5.12
C ALA A 177 1.52 -8.62 5.34
N MET A 178 0.91 -9.60 6.02
CA MET A 178 -0.51 -9.56 6.37
C MET A 178 -0.83 -8.43 7.33
N PHE A 179 0.04 -8.19 8.33
CA PHE A 179 -0.11 -7.10 9.28
C PHE A 179 -0.05 -5.74 8.59
N VAL A 180 0.99 -5.49 7.78
CA VAL A 180 1.14 -4.25 7.00
C VAL A 180 -0.04 -4.07 6.05
N PHE A 181 -0.46 -5.12 5.34
CA PHE A 181 -1.62 -5.08 4.47
C PHE A 181 -2.89 -4.70 5.25
N ALA A 182 -3.13 -5.33 6.40
CA ALA A 182 -4.32 -5.09 7.20
C ALA A 182 -4.43 -3.64 7.71
N ILE A 183 -3.31 -3.03 8.10
CA ILE A 183 -3.28 -1.63 8.55
C ILE A 183 -3.29 -0.62 7.39
N SER A 184 -2.98 -1.03 6.14
CA SER A 184 -2.72 -0.10 5.04
C SER A 184 -3.68 -0.15 3.86
N VAL A 185 -4.35 -1.28 3.62
CA VAL A 185 -5.04 -1.56 2.34
C VAL A 185 -6.01 -0.46 1.90
N ILE A 186 -6.74 0.13 2.83
CA ILE A 186 -7.59 1.30 2.56
C ILE A 186 -7.17 2.57 3.33
N ALA A 187 -6.18 2.48 4.23
CA ALA A 187 -5.80 3.61 5.08
C ALA A 187 -5.23 4.78 4.26
N VAL A 188 -4.31 4.50 3.33
CA VAL A 188 -3.68 5.54 2.50
C VAL A 188 -4.68 6.25 1.57
N PRO A 189 -5.51 5.55 0.77
CA PRO A 189 -6.51 6.24 -0.06
C PRO A 189 -7.59 6.95 0.79
N LEU A 190 -7.93 6.45 1.97
CA LEU A 190 -8.85 7.14 2.89
C LEU A 190 -8.24 8.44 3.45
N MET A 191 -6.98 8.41 3.90
CA MET A 191 -6.25 9.61 4.32
C MET A 191 -6.09 10.62 3.17
N PHE A 192 -6.00 10.15 1.94
CA PHE A 192 -5.92 10.99 0.75
C PHE A 192 -7.25 11.67 0.43
N ASP A 193 -8.31 10.87 0.30
CA ASP A 193 -9.60 11.32 -0.21
C ASP A 193 -10.34 12.18 0.83
N ARG A 194 -10.40 11.69 2.07
CA ARG A 194 -11.17 12.33 3.17
C ARG A 194 -10.33 13.13 4.15
N LYS A 195 -9.00 13.14 3.99
CA LYS A 195 -8.08 13.81 4.93
C LYS A 195 -8.22 13.29 6.37
N THR A 196 -8.64 12.03 6.52
CA THR A 196 -8.76 11.35 7.80
C THR A 196 -7.39 11.24 8.48
N ASP A 197 -7.38 11.19 9.81
CA ASP A 197 -6.15 10.97 10.57
C ASP A 197 -5.63 9.54 10.42
N ALA A 198 -4.33 9.35 10.66
CA ALA A 198 -3.68 8.06 10.44
C ALA A 198 -4.22 6.94 11.35
N VAL A 199 -4.65 7.28 12.58
CA VAL A 199 -5.15 6.29 13.55
C VAL A 199 -6.52 5.79 13.10
N THR A 200 -7.45 6.70 12.83
CA THR A 200 -8.79 6.34 12.33
C THR A 200 -8.69 5.58 11.01
N ALA A 201 -7.82 6.01 10.09
CA ALA A 201 -7.65 5.33 8.81
C ALA A 201 -7.09 3.90 8.97
N THR A 202 -6.16 3.70 9.91
CA THR A 202 -5.63 2.38 10.26
C THR A 202 -6.71 1.48 10.86
N ILE A 203 -7.49 2.00 11.81
CA ILE A 203 -8.60 1.24 12.43
C ILE A 203 -9.65 0.88 11.38
N ALA A 204 -10.02 1.81 10.49
CA ALA A 204 -10.93 1.55 9.38
C ALA A 204 -10.41 0.44 8.46
N SER A 205 -9.10 0.41 8.19
CA SER A 205 -8.45 -0.64 7.41
C SER A 205 -8.54 -2.01 8.09
N LEU A 206 -8.32 -2.08 9.40
CA LEU A 206 -8.50 -3.31 10.18
C LEU A 206 -9.95 -3.80 10.17
N VAL A 207 -10.92 -2.89 10.33
CA VAL A 207 -12.35 -3.20 10.25
C VAL A 207 -12.73 -3.70 8.84
N ALA A 208 -12.17 -3.10 7.78
CA ALA A 208 -12.35 -3.57 6.42
C ALA A 208 -11.84 -5.00 6.21
N CYS A 209 -10.66 -5.32 6.72
CA CYS A 209 -10.12 -6.69 6.70
C CYS A 209 -11.00 -7.69 7.44
N GLY A 210 -11.51 -7.33 8.63
CA GLY A 210 -12.41 -8.20 9.40
C GLY A 210 -13.77 -8.41 8.72
N ARG A 211 -14.31 -7.38 8.06
CA ARG A 211 -15.61 -7.45 7.37
C ARG A 211 -15.52 -8.11 5.99
N ASN A 212 -14.36 -8.08 5.34
CA ASN A 212 -14.15 -8.56 3.97
C ASN A 212 -12.93 -9.50 3.84
N PRO A 213 -12.81 -10.58 4.64
CA PRO A 213 -11.59 -11.38 4.67
C PRO A 213 -11.29 -12.07 3.34
N GLY A 214 -12.30 -12.68 2.69
CA GLY A 214 -12.13 -13.36 1.39
C GLY A 214 -11.64 -12.44 0.26
N PRO A 215 -12.38 -11.35 -0.06
CA PRO A 215 -11.97 -10.39 -1.08
C PRO A 215 -10.58 -9.79 -0.82
N LEU A 216 -10.29 -9.41 0.43
CA LEU A 216 -9.03 -8.76 0.77
C LEU A 216 -7.84 -9.72 0.83
N LEU A 217 -8.02 -10.97 1.23
CA LEU A 217 -6.98 -12.01 1.09
C LEU A 217 -6.65 -12.28 -0.38
N LEU A 218 -7.67 -12.38 -1.24
CA LEU A 218 -7.46 -12.53 -2.68
C LEU A 218 -6.74 -11.30 -3.25
N TRP A 219 -7.14 -10.10 -2.85
CA TRP A 219 -6.49 -8.87 -3.29
C TRP A 219 -5.02 -8.78 -2.85
N GLY A 220 -4.73 -9.08 -1.58
CA GLY A 220 -3.36 -9.17 -1.07
C GLY A 220 -2.52 -10.19 -1.84
N THR A 221 -3.12 -11.32 -2.21
CA THR A 221 -2.47 -12.35 -3.06
C THR A 221 -2.15 -11.81 -4.45
N CYS A 222 -3.09 -11.09 -5.09
CA CYS A 222 -2.86 -10.44 -6.37
C CYS A 222 -1.72 -9.42 -6.31
N ILE A 223 -1.66 -8.60 -5.26
CA ILE A 223 -0.55 -7.66 -5.03
C ILE A 223 0.77 -8.41 -4.90
N GLY A 224 0.81 -9.50 -4.13
CA GLY A 224 1.99 -10.35 -3.97
C GLY A 224 2.50 -10.90 -5.31
N ILE A 225 1.60 -11.47 -6.13
CA ILE A 225 1.93 -12.00 -7.46
C ILE A 225 2.46 -10.88 -8.38
N LEU A 226 1.79 -9.73 -8.41
CA LEU A 226 2.21 -8.57 -9.21
C LEU A 226 3.59 -8.03 -8.76
N GLY A 227 3.86 -8.07 -7.45
CA GLY A 227 5.17 -7.75 -6.89
C GLY A 227 6.24 -8.73 -7.35
N ILE A 228 5.98 -10.05 -7.25
CA ILE A 228 6.89 -11.11 -7.72
C ILE A 228 7.22 -10.92 -9.20
N ILE A 229 6.22 -10.68 -10.05
CA ILE A 229 6.43 -10.40 -11.48
C ILE A 229 7.32 -9.17 -11.67
N GLY A 230 7.10 -8.11 -10.90
CA GLY A 230 7.91 -6.90 -10.92
C GLY A 230 9.38 -7.15 -10.58
N PHE A 231 9.65 -7.92 -9.52
CA PHE A 231 11.02 -8.29 -9.13
C PHE A 231 11.68 -9.26 -10.11
N ALA A 232 10.95 -10.29 -10.58
CA ALA A 232 11.46 -11.31 -11.50
C ALA A 232 11.89 -10.75 -12.86
N THR A 233 11.34 -9.59 -13.25
CA THR A 233 11.67 -8.88 -14.50
C THR A 233 12.77 -7.82 -14.30
N PHE A 234 13.65 -8.03 -13.32
CA PHE A 234 14.72 -7.10 -12.97
C PHE A 234 14.19 -5.67 -12.73
N PHE A 235 13.12 -5.56 -11.95
CA PHE A 235 12.40 -4.34 -11.59
C PHE A 235 11.68 -3.62 -12.75
N VAL A 236 11.91 -3.99 -14.02
CA VAL A 236 11.24 -3.37 -15.18
C VAL A 236 9.72 -3.55 -15.12
N GLY A 237 9.25 -4.71 -14.66
CA GLY A 237 7.82 -4.98 -14.50
C GLY A 237 7.13 -4.03 -13.51
N LEU A 238 7.86 -3.46 -12.54
CA LEU A 238 7.31 -2.48 -11.58
C LEU A 238 6.80 -1.21 -12.27
N ILE A 239 7.30 -0.89 -13.47
CA ILE A 239 6.80 0.22 -14.29
C ILE A 239 5.31 0.06 -14.58
N ILE A 240 4.83 -1.19 -14.70
CA ILE A 240 3.44 -1.53 -15.00
C ILE A 240 2.71 -2.02 -13.76
N THR A 241 3.31 -2.91 -12.98
CA THR A 241 2.63 -3.58 -11.87
C THR A 241 2.34 -2.64 -10.70
N MET A 242 3.24 -1.69 -10.38
CA MET A 242 3.01 -0.74 -9.28
C MET A 242 1.88 0.26 -9.57
N PRO A 243 1.84 0.92 -10.74
CA PRO A 243 0.69 1.74 -11.09
C PRO A 243 -0.60 0.93 -11.16
N LEU A 244 -0.56 -0.30 -11.69
CA LEU A 244 -1.75 -1.17 -11.72
C LEU A 244 -2.27 -1.45 -10.31
N VAL A 245 -1.40 -1.75 -9.35
CA VAL A 245 -1.77 -1.93 -7.94
C VAL A 245 -2.35 -0.63 -7.37
N GLY A 246 -1.69 0.51 -7.57
CA GLY A 246 -2.16 1.81 -7.08
C GLY A 246 -3.55 2.16 -7.60
N HIS A 247 -3.77 2.06 -8.91
CA HIS A 247 -5.07 2.33 -9.51
C HIS A 247 -6.13 1.33 -9.03
N SER A 248 -5.81 0.03 -8.97
CA SER A 248 -6.77 -0.98 -8.50
C SER A 248 -7.15 -0.80 -7.03
N THR A 249 -6.21 -0.39 -6.17
CA THR A 249 -6.47 -0.08 -4.76
C THR A 249 -7.42 1.10 -4.61
N TRP A 250 -7.42 2.08 -5.53
CA TRP A 250 -8.41 3.15 -5.55
C TRP A 250 -9.83 2.58 -5.71
N TYR A 251 -10.05 1.67 -6.67
CA TYR A 251 -11.34 1.00 -6.85
C TYR A 251 -11.71 0.13 -5.63
N ALA A 252 -10.75 -0.59 -5.06
CA ALA A 252 -10.99 -1.36 -3.83
C ALA A 252 -11.46 -0.46 -2.67
N TYR A 253 -10.81 0.70 -2.51
CA TYR A 253 -11.20 1.72 -1.54
C TYR A 253 -12.62 2.24 -1.80
N ARG A 254 -12.95 2.65 -3.03
CA ARG A 254 -14.27 3.18 -3.40
C ARG A 254 -15.39 2.14 -3.23
N ASP A 255 -15.10 0.86 -3.46
CA ASP A 255 -16.07 -0.21 -3.23
C ASP A 255 -16.28 -0.49 -1.73
N ILE A 256 -15.21 -0.53 -0.94
CA ILE A 256 -15.25 -0.89 0.48
C ILE A 256 -15.77 0.25 1.36
N VAL A 257 -15.46 1.50 1.05
CA VAL A 257 -15.84 2.66 1.86
C VAL A 257 -17.05 3.35 1.23
N ALA A 258 -18.16 3.46 1.97
CA ALA A 258 -19.39 4.08 1.48
C ALA A 258 -19.17 5.58 1.22
N PRO A 259 -19.67 6.18 0.12
CA PRO A 259 -19.58 7.62 -0.13
C PRO A 259 -20.11 8.48 1.03
N GLU A 260 -19.55 9.68 1.24
CA GLU A 260 -19.97 10.58 2.33
C GLU A 260 -21.46 11.01 2.22
N GLU A 261 -22.00 11.09 1.00
CA GLU A 261 -23.42 11.45 0.75
C GLU A 261 -24.38 10.37 1.28
N ASP A 262 -24.03 9.09 1.12
CA ASP A 262 -24.81 7.96 1.63
C ASP A 262 -24.79 7.91 3.17
N GLU A 263 -23.69 8.34 3.79
CA GLU A 263 -23.55 8.46 5.26
C GLU A 263 -24.42 9.57 5.84
N GLN A 264 -24.62 10.68 5.10
CA GLN A 264 -25.47 11.79 5.50
C GLN A 264 -26.96 11.42 5.41
N GLY A 265 -27.37 10.72 4.35
CA GLY A 265 -28.74 10.21 4.20
C GLY A 265 -29.10 9.17 5.26
N ALA A 266 -28.19 8.24 5.59
CA ALA A 266 -28.40 7.25 6.64
C ALA A 266 -28.48 7.88 8.05
N ALA A 267 -27.65 8.89 8.34
CA ALA A 267 -27.68 9.60 9.62
C ALA A 267 -28.92 10.51 9.78
N ALA A 268 -29.47 11.04 8.68
CA ALA A 268 -30.69 11.84 8.71
C ALA A 268 -31.97 11.00 8.81
N ALA A 269 -31.90 9.71 8.48
CA ALA A 269 -33.02 8.77 8.53
C ALA A 269 -33.08 7.92 9.81
N ALA A 270 -32.06 8.03 10.68
CA ALA A 270 -31.95 7.35 11.98
C ALA A 270 -32.33 8.29 13.12
#